data_AF-A0A1W9PGB9-F1
#
_entry.id   AF-A0A1W9PGB9-F1
#
_cell.length_a   1.000
_cell.length_b   1.000
_cell.length_c   1.000
_cell.angle_alpha   90.00
_cell.angle_beta   90.00
_cell.angle_gamma   90.00
#
_symmetry.space_group_name_H-M   'P 1'
#
loop_
_entity.id
_entity.type
_entity.pdbx_description
1 polymer ?
#
loop_
_entity_poly.entity_id
_entity_poly.type
_entity_poly.pdbx_seq_one_letter_code
_entity_poly.pdbx_strand_id
1 'polypeptide(L)'
;MNIMRRFTRFPLYIVLILWSIICLYPLVWMISTSLKTMPEVTEDPAALIPETPHWANYLETWTKGNFGTYFKNSLIITGAVLLLVLWTTSMTAFAITRTDFPGKRLILYALVVTLFIPAEATLVPVFHIAKSCGGALCILTKIFCWWNSGNRVERIEC
;
A
#
# COMPACT_ATOMS: atom_id res chain seq x y z
N MET A 1 38.70 -26.42 -11.56
CA MET A 1 37.43 -25.92 -12.14
C MET A 1 36.69 -25.07 -11.10
N ASN A 2 37.13 -23.83 -10.79
CA ASN A 2 36.40 -22.88 -9.91
C ASN A 2 36.91 -21.41 -9.96
N ILE A 3 38.10 -21.14 -10.52
CA ILE A 3 38.63 -19.75 -10.61
C ILE A 3 37.95 -18.94 -11.73
N MET A 4 37.67 -19.53 -12.90
CA MET A 4 37.10 -18.81 -14.06
C MET A 4 35.63 -18.37 -13.87
N ARG A 5 34.89 -19.00 -12.94
CA ARG A 5 33.54 -18.56 -12.55
C ARG A 5 33.53 -17.32 -11.66
N ARG A 6 34.64 -16.99 -10.98
CA ARG A 6 34.71 -15.85 -10.06
C ARG A 6 34.92 -14.54 -10.83
N PHE A 7 35.75 -14.57 -11.88
CA PHE A 7 36.00 -13.42 -12.75
C PHE A 7 34.80 -13.07 -13.64
N THR A 8 34.04 -14.05 -14.12
CA THR A 8 32.80 -13.81 -14.90
C THR A 8 31.65 -13.26 -14.06
N ARG A 9 31.68 -13.44 -12.73
CA ARG A 9 30.66 -12.91 -11.82
C ARG A 9 30.99 -11.53 -11.26
N PHE A 10 32.25 -11.08 -11.33
CA PHE A 10 32.64 -9.74 -10.91
C PHE A 10 31.83 -8.61 -11.57
N PRO A 11 31.63 -8.58 -12.90
CA PRO A 11 30.78 -7.55 -13.53
C PRO A 11 29.32 -7.67 -13.08
N LEU A 12 28.83 -8.89 -12.84
CA LEU A 12 27.47 -9.13 -12.34
C LEU A 12 27.31 -8.53 -10.93
N TYR A 13 28.26 -8.72 -10.02
CA TYR A 13 28.23 -8.10 -8.70
C TYR A 13 28.24 -6.56 -8.77
N ILE A 14 29.03 -5.97 -9.67
CA ILE A 14 29.02 -4.51 -9.87
C ILE A 14 27.64 -4.02 -10.31
N VAL A 15 27.03 -4.69 -11.29
CA VAL A 15 25.68 -4.35 -11.76
C VAL A 15 24.64 -4.49 -10.64
N LEU A 16 24.69 -5.56 -9.84
CA LEU A 16 23.78 -5.74 -8.71
C LEU A 16 23.98 -4.67 -7.62
N ILE A 17 25.23 -4.28 -7.33
CA ILE A 17 25.53 -3.22 -6.35
C ILE A 17 24.98 -1.89 -6.85
N LEU A 18 25.23 -1.52 -8.11
CA LEU A 18 24.70 -0.30 -8.71
C LEU A 18 23.17 -0.29 -8.70
N TRP A 19 22.54 -1.40 -9.07
CA TRP A 19 21.09 -1.56 -9.02
C TRP A 19 20.54 -1.42 -7.60
N SER A 20 21.20 -2.03 -6.63
CA SER A 20 20.84 -1.90 -5.21
C SER A 20 20.94 -0.45 -4.74
N ILE A 21 21.97 0.30 -5.15
CA ILE A 21 22.10 1.72 -4.79
C ILE A 21 20.94 2.53 -5.37
N ILE A 22 20.58 2.29 -6.63
CA ILE A 22 19.44 2.96 -7.28
C ILE A 22 18.12 2.66 -6.53
N CYS A 23 17.89 1.42 -6.11
CA CYS A 23 16.70 1.05 -5.34
C CYS A 23 16.70 1.60 -3.91
N LEU A 24 17.87 1.71 -3.26
CA LEU A 24 18.01 2.22 -1.89
C LEU A 24 17.96 3.75 -1.82
N TYR A 25 18.36 4.44 -2.89
CA TYR A 25 18.36 5.90 -2.97
C TYR A 25 17.05 6.56 -2.49
N PRO A 26 15.84 6.21 -3.01
CA PRO A 26 14.60 6.82 -2.56
C PRO A 26 14.27 6.52 -1.09
N LEU A 27 14.70 5.37 -0.56
CA LEU A 27 14.51 5.03 0.86
C LEU A 27 15.37 5.89 1.77
N VAL A 28 16.65 6.07 1.42
CA VAL A 28 17.56 6.94 2.17
C VAL A 28 17.09 8.39 2.09
N TRP A 29 16.65 8.84 0.91
CA TRP A 29 16.09 10.17 0.72
C TRP A 29 14.82 10.38 1.56
N MET A 30 13.89 9.42 1.61
CA MET A 30 12.69 9.49 2.45
C MET A 30 13.01 9.60 3.95
N ILE A 31 14.03 8.89 4.44
CA ILE A 31 14.46 8.99 5.84
C ILE A 31 15.04 10.39 6.10
N SER A 32 15.89 10.88 5.19
CA SER A 32 16.49 12.21 5.31
C SER A 32 15.43 13.32 5.33
N THR A 33 14.48 13.31 4.39
CA THR A 33 13.42 14.33 4.32
C THR A 33 12.50 14.31 5.54
N SER A 34 12.30 13.15 6.19
CA SER A 34 11.52 13.07 7.44
C SER A 34 12.17 13.81 8.62
N LEU A 35 13.48 14.05 8.57
CA LEU A 35 14.26 14.76 9.58
C LEU A 35 14.47 16.25 9.26
N LYS A 36 14.03 16.73 8.09
CA LYS A 36 14.17 18.13 7.67
C LYS A 36 13.04 19.03 8.14
N THR A 37 13.27 20.34 8.13
CA THR A 37 12.18 21.33 8.32
C THR A 37 11.45 21.60 7.00
N MET A 38 10.22 22.14 7.08
CA MET A 38 9.45 22.47 5.87
C MET A 38 10.17 23.47 4.93
N PRO A 39 10.81 24.56 5.44
CA PRO A 39 11.61 25.47 4.61
C PRO A 39 12.77 24.75 3.89
N GLU A 40 13.49 23.89 4.60
CA GLU A 40 14.64 23.14 4.09
C GLU A 40 14.25 22.14 2.99
N VAL A 41 13.07 21.52 3.09
CA VAL A 41 12.53 20.64 2.03
C VAL A 41 12.12 21.43 0.79
N THR A 42 11.62 22.66 0.96
CA THR A 42 11.18 23.50 -0.17
C THR A 42 12.33 24.21 -0.89
N GLU A 43 13.40 24.56 -0.18
CA GLU A 43 14.57 25.24 -0.75
C GLU A 43 15.53 24.27 -1.46
N ASP A 44 15.82 23.11 -0.86
CA ASP A 44 16.60 22.04 -1.49
C ASP A 44 15.93 20.66 -1.31
N PRO A 45 15.04 20.29 -2.24
CA PRO A 45 14.37 18.99 -2.23
C PRO A 45 15.33 17.81 -2.43
N ALA A 46 16.48 18.03 -3.08
CA ALA A 46 17.42 16.97 -3.47
C ALA A 46 18.54 16.76 -2.43
N ALA A 47 18.72 17.67 -1.46
CA ALA A 47 19.70 17.51 -0.40
C ALA A 47 19.47 16.19 0.37
N LEU A 48 20.48 15.34 0.42
CA LEU A 48 20.43 14.06 1.13
C LEU A 48 20.75 14.17 2.62
N ILE A 49 21.42 15.24 3.05
CA ILE A 49 21.87 15.42 4.42
C ILE A 49 21.15 16.66 4.97
N PRO A 50 20.39 16.55 6.07
CA PRO A 50 19.78 17.71 6.72
C PRO A 50 20.85 18.57 7.39
N GLU A 51 20.68 19.89 7.41
CA GLU A 51 21.57 20.81 8.12
C GLU A 51 21.48 20.60 9.64
N THR A 52 20.25 20.42 10.14
CA THR A 52 19.99 20.08 11.54
C THR A 52 18.93 18.97 11.62
N PRO A 53 19.22 17.80 12.21
CA PRO A 53 18.23 16.72 12.30
C PRO A 53 17.10 17.06 13.28
N HIS A 54 15.86 17.20 12.77
CA HIS A 54 14.66 17.51 13.55
C HIS A 54 13.89 16.26 13.98
N TRP A 55 14.36 15.61 15.05
CA TRP A 55 13.66 14.47 15.67
C TRP A 55 12.27 14.80 16.22
N ALA A 56 11.99 16.08 16.50
CA ALA A 56 10.70 16.55 16.97
C ALA A 56 9.56 16.25 15.98
N ASN A 57 9.85 16.13 14.68
CA ASN A 57 8.87 15.78 13.65
C ASN A 57 8.14 14.47 13.95
N TYR A 58 8.86 13.46 14.47
CA TYR A 58 8.26 12.17 14.84
C TYR A 58 7.32 12.28 16.05
N LEU A 59 7.74 13.03 17.09
CA LEU A 59 6.93 13.27 18.29
C LEU A 59 5.68 14.10 17.96
N GLU A 60 5.83 15.13 17.15
CA GLU A 60 4.74 16.00 16.73
C GLU A 60 3.72 15.25 15.86
N THR A 61 4.19 14.41 14.93
CA THR A 61 3.31 13.56 14.10
C THR A 61 2.53 12.57 14.95
N TRP A 62 3.16 11.98 15.98
CA TRP A 62 2.50 11.02 16.87
C TRP A 62 1.45 11.67 17.79
N THR A 63 1.72 12.88 18.28
CA THR A 63 0.87 13.57 19.27
C THR A 63 -0.16 14.51 18.64
N LYS A 64 0.22 15.31 17.65
CA LYS A 64 -0.68 16.27 16.97
C LYS A 64 -1.31 15.68 15.70
N GLY A 65 -0.61 14.78 15.01
CA GLY A 65 -1.03 14.21 13.73
C GLY A 65 -2.01 13.03 13.83
N ASN A 66 -2.41 12.61 15.04
CA ASN A 66 -3.27 11.43 15.26
C ASN A 66 -2.77 10.14 14.59
N PHE A 67 -1.47 10.00 14.38
CA PHE A 67 -0.86 8.88 13.66
C PHE A 67 -1.23 7.52 14.27
N GLY A 68 -1.34 7.44 15.60
CA GLY A 68 -1.76 6.23 16.29
C GLY A 68 -3.15 5.72 15.89
N THR A 69 -4.09 6.63 15.58
CA THR A 69 -5.42 6.27 15.08
C THR A 69 -5.31 5.72 13.66
N TYR A 70 -4.66 6.46 12.75
CA TYR A 70 -4.47 6.00 11.36
C TYR A 70 -3.73 4.66 11.26
N PHE A 71 -2.73 4.43 12.12
CA PHE A 71 -2.02 3.16 12.18
C PHE A 71 -2.91 2.00 12.62
N LYS A 72 -3.68 2.18 13.71
CA LYS A 72 -4.64 1.17 14.19
C LYS A 72 -5.71 0.89 13.15
N ASN A 73 -6.24 1.93 12.53
CA ASN A 73 -7.24 1.84 11.47
C ASN A 73 -6.75 0.96 10.32
N SER A 74 -5.52 1.22 9.84
CA SER A 74 -4.90 0.48 8.76
C SER A 74 -4.68 -0.99 9.12
N LEU A 75 -4.22 -1.26 10.35
CA LEU A 75 -4.05 -2.64 10.84
C LEU A 75 -5.37 -3.41 10.89
N ILE A 76 -6.43 -2.79 11.42
CA ILE A 76 -7.74 -3.43 11.55
C ILE A 76 -8.33 -3.74 10.17
N ILE A 77 -8.33 -2.75 9.26
CA ILE A 77 -8.89 -2.92 7.91
C ILE A 77 -8.07 -3.96 7.14
N THR A 78 -6.75 -3.84 7.11
CA THR A 78 -5.88 -4.76 6.37
C THR A 78 -6.02 -6.18 6.92
N GLY A 79 -6.03 -6.34 8.25
CA GLY A 79 -6.22 -7.65 8.88
C GLY A 79 -7.58 -8.28 8.53
N ALA A 80 -8.67 -7.50 8.63
CA ALA A 80 -10.01 -7.99 8.31
C ALA A 80 -10.14 -8.39 6.82
N VAL A 81 -9.64 -7.54 5.90
CA VAL A 81 -9.67 -7.82 4.46
C VAL A 81 -8.83 -9.05 4.13
N LEU A 82 -7.61 -9.17 4.68
CA LEU A 82 -6.76 -10.33 4.45
C LEU A 82 -7.43 -11.63 4.88
N LEU A 83 -8.07 -11.66 6.05
CA LEU A 83 -8.78 -12.85 6.53
C LEU A 83 -9.93 -13.24 5.59
N LEU A 84 -10.76 -12.28 5.18
CA LEU A 84 -11.89 -12.53 4.29
C LEU A 84 -11.44 -12.97 2.89
N VAL A 85 -10.41 -12.30 2.34
CA VAL A 85 -9.85 -12.64 1.03
C VAL A 85 -9.22 -14.02 1.08
N LEU A 86 -8.39 -14.35 2.07
CA LEU A 86 -7.77 -15.68 2.18
C LEU A 86 -8.80 -16.78 2.35
N TRP A 87 -9.81 -16.57 3.18
CA TRP A 87 -10.91 -17.53 3.35
C TRP A 87 -11.61 -17.77 2.01
N THR A 88 -12.11 -16.71 1.37
CA THR A 88 -12.91 -16.85 0.15
C THR A 88 -12.07 -17.38 -1.02
N THR A 89 -10.88 -16.83 -1.25
CA THR A 89 -10.00 -17.25 -2.35
C THR A 89 -9.49 -18.68 -2.18
N SER A 90 -9.18 -19.12 -0.96
CA SER A 90 -8.76 -20.52 -0.73
C SER A 90 -9.90 -21.50 -1.02
N MET A 91 -11.13 -21.20 -0.59
CA MET A 91 -12.31 -22.02 -0.91
C MET A 91 -12.59 -22.04 -2.42
N THR A 92 -12.56 -20.87 -3.08
CA THR A 92 -12.80 -20.77 -4.52
C THR A 92 -11.71 -21.49 -5.33
N ALA A 93 -10.44 -21.32 -4.96
CA ALA A 93 -9.33 -22.01 -5.61
C ALA A 93 -9.42 -23.54 -5.44
N PHE A 94 -9.79 -24.01 -4.24
CA PHE A 94 -10.01 -25.43 -4.00
C PHE A 94 -11.15 -25.98 -4.86
N ALA A 95 -12.29 -25.29 -4.90
CA ALA A 95 -13.43 -25.69 -5.74
C ALA A 95 -13.03 -25.75 -7.23
N ILE A 96 -12.41 -24.70 -7.76
CA ILE A 96 -12.04 -24.65 -9.18
C ILE A 96 -11.00 -25.73 -9.53
N THR A 97 -10.03 -26.02 -8.66
CA THR A 97 -8.95 -26.96 -8.99
C THR A 97 -9.33 -28.43 -8.78
N ARG A 98 -10.10 -28.74 -7.72
CA ARG A 98 -10.36 -30.13 -7.31
C ARG A 98 -11.70 -30.69 -7.74
N THR A 99 -12.67 -29.86 -8.13
CA THR A 99 -13.95 -30.35 -8.64
C THR A 99 -14.08 -30.10 -10.14
N ASP A 100 -14.76 -31.03 -10.83
CA ASP A 100 -15.06 -30.94 -12.26
C ASP A 100 -16.56 -30.71 -12.43
N PHE A 101 -16.94 -29.44 -12.47
CA PHE A 101 -18.31 -28.99 -12.67
C PHE A 101 -18.47 -28.30 -14.03
N PRO A 102 -19.66 -28.39 -14.65
CA PRO A 102 -19.93 -27.70 -15.92
C PRO A 102 -19.88 -26.18 -15.70
N GLY A 103 -19.08 -25.47 -16.51
CA GLY A 103 -18.87 -24.01 -16.41
C GLY A 103 -17.54 -23.57 -15.80
N LYS A 104 -16.72 -24.50 -15.27
CA LYS A 104 -15.39 -24.22 -14.69
C LYS A 104 -14.47 -23.38 -15.59
N ARG A 105 -14.44 -23.68 -16.89
CA ARG A 105 -13.61 -22.93 -17.87
C ARG A 105 -14.08 -21.48 -18.05
N LEU A 106 -15.39 -21.24 -18.03
CA LEU A 106 -15.95 -19.89 -18.16
C LEU A 106 -15.57 -19.03 -16.96
N ILE A 107 -15.69 -19.56 -15.74
CA ILE A 107 -15.29 -18.86 -14.51
C ILE A 107 -13.79 -18.56 -14.52
N LEU A 108 -12.96 -19.52 -14.94
CA LEU A 108 -11.52 -19.31 -15.05
C LEU A 108 -11.18 -18.21 -16.05
N TYR A 109 -11.81 -18.20 -17.24
CA TYR A 109 -11.61 -17.15 -18.22
C TYR A 109 -12.09 -15.78 -17.73
N ALA A 110 -13.25 -15.71 -17.06
CA ALA A 110 -13.74 -14.48 -16.47
C ALA A 110 -12.74 -13.91 -15.44
N LEU A 111 -12.18 -14.76 -14.57
CA LEU A 111 -11.18 -14.36 -13.58
C LEU A 111 -9.92 -13.79 -14.25
N VAL A 112 -9.42 -14.46 -15.30
CA VAL A 112 -8.26 -13.98 -16.06
C VAL A 112 -8.56 -12.65 -16.76
N VAL A 113 -9.73 -12.49 -17.37
CA VAL A 113 -10.16 -11.23 -18.01
C VAL A 113 -10.21 -10.09 -16.98
N THR A 114 -10.69 -10.34 -15.76
CA THR A 114 -10.72 -9.31 -14.72
C THR A 114 -9.33 -8.85 -14.27
N LEU A 115 -8.29 -9.68 -14.38
CA LEU A 115 -6.91 -9.28 -14.05
C LEU A 115 -6.31 -8.28 -15.05
N PHE A 116 -6.85 -8.23 -16.27
CA PHE A 116 -6.44 -7.23 -17.27
C PHE A 116 -7.08 -5.86 -17.02
N ILE A 117 -8.11 -5.78 -16.17
CA ILE A 117 -8.72 -4.51 -15.81
C ILE A 117 -7.77 -3.78 -14.87
N PRO A 118 -7.25 -2.60 -15.24
CA PRO A 118 -6.37 -1.84 -14.37
C PRO A 118 -7.16 -1.32 -13.17
N ALA A 119 -6.57 -1.42 -11.97
CA ALA A 119 -7.21 -1.00 -10.73
C ALA A 119 -7.70 0.46 -10.80
N GLU A 120 -6.92 1.33 -11.45
CA GLU A 120 -7.23 2.77 -11.57
C GLU A 120 -8.52 3.06 -12.35
N ALA A 121 -8.89 2.21 -13.32
CA ALA A 121 -10.15 2.38 -14.06
C ALA A 121 -11.40 2.06 -13.22
N THR A 122 -11.21 1.38 -12.08
CA THR A 122 -12.32 0.98 -11.20
C THR A 122 -12.62 2.00 -10.11
N LEU A 123 -11.77 3.02 -9.91
CA LEU A 123 -11.93 4.01 -8.84
C LEU A 123 -13.23 4.83 -9.00
N VAL A 124 -13.47 5.37 -10.19
CA VAL A 124 -14.67 6.19 -10.50
C VAL A 124 -15.97 5.40 -10.30
N PRO A 125 -16.16 4.20 -10.88
CA PRO A 125 -17.38 3.44 -10.66
C PRO A 125 -17.56 2.99 -9.21
N VAL A 126 -16.48 2.64 -8.49
CA VAL A 126 -16.55 2.31 -7.05
C VAL A 126 -17.04 3.51 -6.25
N PHE A 127 -16.58 4.72 -6.56
CA PHE A 127 -17.07 5.95 -5.92
C PHE A 127 -18.56 6.19 -6.18
N HIS A 128 -19.03 6.00 -7.42
CA HIS A 128 -20.45 6.10 -7.74
C HIS A 128 -21.30 5.05 -7.01
N ILE A 129 -20.82 3.81 -6.91
CA ILE A 129 -21.48 2.74 -6.15
C ILE A 129 -21.52 3.10 -4.66
N ALA A 130 -20.42 3.58 -4.08
CA ALA A 130 -20.37 4.00 -2.68
C ALA A 130 -21.34 5.16 -2.38
N LYS A 131 -21.51 6.10 -3.32
CA LYS A 131 -22.45 7.23 -3.19
C LYS A 131 -23.92 6.82 -3.36
N SER A 132 -24.21 5.84 -4.23
CA SER A 132 -25.58 5.45 -4.57
C SER A 132 -26.12 4.29 -3.72
N CYS A 133 -25.28 3.39 -3.24
CA CYS A 133 -25.67 2.29 -2.38
C CYS A 133 -25.69 2.71 -0.91
N GLY A 134 -26.87 3.04 -0.37
CA GLY A 134 -27.09 3.23 1.07
C GLY A 134 -27.09 1.95 1.93
N GLY A 135 -26.58 0.81 1.43
CA GLY A 135 -26.72 -0.52 2.04
C GLY A 135 -25.43 -1.10 2.67
N ALA A 136 -25.62 -2.16 3.48
CA ALA A 136 -24.70 -2.94 4.35
C ALA A 136 -23.17 -2.77 4.25
N LEU A 137 -22.56 -2.63 3.07
CA LEU A 137 -21.13 -2.34 2.92
C LEU A 137 -20.76 -0.97 3.52
N CYS A 138 -21.67 0.01 3.42
CA CYS A 138 -21.55 1.32 4.07
C CYS A 138 -21.67 1.27 5.59
N ILE A 139 -22.19 0.21 6.23
CA ILE A 139 -22.25 0.15 7.70
C ILE A 139 -20.84 0.07 8.28
N LEU A 140 -19.95 -0.71 7.68
CA LEU A 140 -18.56 -0.75 8.12
C LEU A 140 -17.85 0.57 7.84
N THR A 141 -18.09 1.21 6.69
CA THR A 141 -17.51 2.52 6.35
C THR A 141 -18.07 3.64 7.22
N LYS A 142 -19.37 3.64 7.52
CA LYS A 142 -20.02 4.64 8.41
C LYS A 142 -19.70 4.40 9.88
N ILE A 143 -19.61 3.16 10.35
CA ILE A 143 -19.14 2.86 11.71
C ILE A 143 -17.67 3.23 11.84
N PHE A 144 -16.84 2.98 10.82
CA PHE A 144 -15.44 3.38 10.81
C PHE A 144 -15.29 4.92 10.73
N CYS A 145 -16.06 5.59 9.87
CA CYS A 145 -16.08 7.05 9.77
C CYS A 145 -16.66 7.71 11.04
N TRP A 146 -17.66 7.10 11.67
CA TRP A 146 -18.18 7.49 12.99
C TRP A 146 -17.15 7.24 14.11
N TRP A 147 -16.42 6.13 14.05
CA TRP A 147 -15.33 5.84 14.99
C TRP A 147 -14.16 6.83 14.85
N ASN A 148 -13.91 7.36 13.65
CA ASN A 148 -12.89 8.35 13.37
C ASN A 148 -13.36 9.83 13.55
N SER A 149 -14.66 10.05 13.76
CA SER A 149 -15.33 11.37 13.86
C SER A 149 -14.92 12.23 15.07
N GLY A 150 -13.89 11.86 15.84
CA GLY A 150 -13.34 12.70 16.91
C GLY A 150 -12.66 13.98 16.41
N ASN A 151 -12.28 14.04 15.13
CA ASN A 151 -11.57 15.18 14.54
C ASN A 151 -12.42 15.90 13.47
N ARG A 152 -12.48 17.23 13.58
CA ARG A 152 -13.40 18.11 12.83
C ARG A 152 -13.13 18.16 11.31
N VAL A 153 -11.98 17.65 10.85
CA VAL A 153 -11.49 17.75 9.46
C VAL A 153 -12.16 16.72 8.53
N GLU A 154 -12.61 15.57 9.03
CA GLU A 154 -13.15 14.48 8.19
C GLU A 154 -14.66 14.62 7.87
N ARG A 155 -15.32 15.70 8.33
CA ARG A 155 -16.78 15.86 8.19
C ARG A 155 -17.24 16.26 6.77
N ILE A 156 -16.33 16.69 5.91
CA ILE A 156 -16.67 17.27 4.59
C ILE A 156 -16.75 16.20 3.49
N GLU A 157 -16.23 14.99 3.74
CA GLU A 157 -16.18 13.91 2.73
C GLU A 157 -17.22 12.78 2.97
N CYS A 158 -18.26 13.04 3.78
CA CYS A 158 -19.43 12.16 3.92
C CYS A 158 -20.59 12.57 3.01
#